data_AF-A0A378NRE6-F1
#
_entry.id   AF-A0A378NRE6-F1
#
_cell.length_a   1.000
_cell.length_b   1.000
_cell.length_c   1.000
_cell.angle_alpha   90.00
_cell.angle_beta   90.00
_cell.angle_gamma   90.00
#
_symmetry.space_group_name_H-M   'P 1'
#
loop_
_entity.id
_entity.type
_entity.pdbx_description
1 polymer ?
#
loop_
_entity_poly.entity_id
_entity_poly.type
_entity_poly.pdbx_seq_one_letter_code
_entity_poly.pdbx_strand_id
1 'polypeptide(L)'
;MSEIKLFSIKNDVKQLIPSEVLLEKELQNLIEDNMEKFFGIRFLKSEYVITNGRMDSIGIDENNCPVIVEYKRSSNENIINQGLFYLDWLLDHKDAFHMLVAEKYGYEYVRNIDWSAPCVICIASNFTR
;
A
#
# COMPACT_ATOMS: atom_id res chain seq x y z
N MET A 1 -3.68 -10.46 -22.96
CA MET A 1 -3.56 -9.01 -22.69
C MET A 1 -2.41 -8.48 -23.53
N SER A 2 -2.58 -7.36 -24.22
CA SER A 2 -1.48 -6.74 -24.96
C SER A 2 -0.38 -6.32 -23.98
N GLU A 3 0.87 -6.67 -24.28
CA GLU A 3 2.03 -6.27 -23.50
C GLU A 3 2.10 -4.74 -23.42
N ILE A 4 2.02 -4.16 -22.21
CA ILE A 4 2.13 -2.72 -22.01
C ILE A 4 3.60 -2.35 -22.25
N LYS A 5 3.85 -1.50 -23.25
CA LYS A 5 5.19 -0.97 -23.52
C LYS A 5 5.33 0.40 -22.90
N LEU A 6 6.35 0.57 -22.06
CA LEU A 6 6.68 1.85 -21.43
C LEU A 6 7.89 2.45 -22.15
N PHE A 7 7.87 3.76 -22.41
CA PHE A 7 8.97 4.49 -23.05
C PHE A 7 9.37 5.69 -22.19
N SER A 8 10.67 5.94 -22.06
CA SER A 8 11.20 7.20 -21.55
C SER A 8 11.44 8.16 -22.69
N ILE A 9 11.06 9.43 -22.51
CA ILE A 9 11.30 10.53 -23.47
C ILE A 9 12.38 11.51 -22.97
N LYS A 10 13.06 11.18 -21.86
CA LYS A 10 14.10 12.04 -21.30
C LYS A 10 15.37 11.87 -22.13
N ASN A 11 15.78 12.94 -22.81
CA ASN A 11 16.89 13.04 -23.76
C ASN A 11 16.65 12.34 -25.10
N ASP A 12 16.23 11.07 -25.09
CA ASP A 12 15.92 10.27 -26.27
C ASP A 12 14.76 9.31 -25.98
N VAL A 13 14.07 8.85 -27.02
CA VAL A 13 12.95 7.91 -26.91
C VAL A 13 13.50 6.49 -26.81
N LYS A 14 13.42 5.89 -25.61
CA LYS A 14 13.84 4.50 -25.39
C LYS A 14 12.76 3.69 -24.69
N GLN A 15 12.58 2.44 -25.12
CA GLN A 15 11.73 1.50 -24.41
C GLN A 15 12.35 1.18 -23.05
N LEU A 16 11.53 1.22 -21.99
CA LEU A 16 11.88 0.73 -20.68
C LEU A 16 11.56 -0.77 -20.62
N ILE A 17 12.58 -1.58 -20.39
CA ILE A 17 12.44 -3.03 -20.27
C ILE A 17 11.98 -3.34 -18.85
N PRO A 18 10.84 -4.02 -18.65
CA PRO A 18 10.41 -4.46 -17.33
C PRO A 18 11.47 -5.37 -16.70
N SER A 19 11.69 -5.20 -15.41
CA SER A 19 12.47 -6.14 -14.59
C SER A 19 11.57 -6.80 -13.57
N GLU A 20 11.81 -8.07 -13.29
CA GLU A 20 11.13 -8.78 -12.21
C GLU A 20 11.80 -8.48 -10.87
N VAL A 21 10.99 -8.37 -9.81
CA VAL A 21 11.47 -8.35 -8.43
C VAL A 21 11.39 -9.77 -7.89
N LEU A 22 12.50 -10.31 -7.39
CA LEU A 22 12.59 -11.74 -7.03
C LEU A 22 11.90 -12.04 -5.70
N LEU A 23 11.98 -11.12 -4.74
CA LEU A 23 11.45 -11.27 -3.39
C LEU A 23 10.31 -10.28 -3.13
N GLU A 24 9.23 -10.77 -2.50
CA GLU A 24 8.11 -9.92 -2.07
C GLU A 24 8.57 -8.79 -1.16
N LYS A 25 9.55 -9.07 -0.27
CA LYS A 25 10.14 -8.06 0.60
C LYS A 25 10.91 -6.98 -0.16
N GLU A 26 11.57 -7.32 -1.26
CA GLU A 26 12.25 -6.31 -2.10
C GLU A 26 11.23 -5.39 -2.78
N LEU A 27 10.10 -5.94 -3.22
CA LEU A 27 9.01 -5.17 -3.82
C LEU A 27 8.37 -4.25 -2.79
N GLN A 28 8.07 -4.78 -1.61
CA GLN A 28 7.53 -4.02 -0.49
C GLN A 28 8.47 -2.87 -0.12
N ASN A 29 9.77 -3.13 0.06
CA ASN A 29 10.75 -2.08 0.38
C ASN A 29 10.80 -1.00 -0.72
N LEU A 30 10.84 -1.40 -2.00
CA LEU A 30 10.84 -0.46 -3.13
C LEU A 30 9.61 0.45 -3.12
N ILE A 31 8.44 -0.12 -2.84
CA ILE A 31 7.19 0.60 -2.78
C ILE A 31 7.14 1.50 -1.54
N GLU A 32 7.49 1.01 -0.36
CA GLU A 32 7.54 1.79 0.89
C GLU A 32 8.47 3.02 0.75
N ASP A 33 9.66 2.84 0.17
CA ASP A 33 10.64 3.92 -0.04
C ASP A 33 10.17 4.99 -1.05
N ASN A 34 9.19 4.66 -1.89
CA ASN A 34 8.71 5.52 -2.97
C ASN A 34 7.19 5.71 -2.97
N MET A 35 6.53 5.42 -1.84
CA MET A 35 5.08 5.26 -1.76
C MET A 35 4.34 6.55 -2.11
N GLU A 36 4.90 7.68 -1.67
CA GLU A 36 4.37 9.00 -1.99
C GLU A 36 4.43 9.30 -3.50
N LYS A 37 5.50 8.87 -4.18
CA LYS A 37 5.66 9.09 -5.63
C LYS A 37 4.78 8.17 -6.46
N PHE A 38 4.62 6.92 -6.03
CA PHE A 38 3.82 5.94 -6.76
C PHE A 38 2.32 6.16 -6.57
N PHE A 39 1.90 6.52 -5.35
CA PHE A 39 0.50 6.46 -4.95
C PHE A 39 -0.01 7.69 -4.21
N GLY A 40 0.81 8.72 -3.98
CA GLY A 40 0.41 9.87 -3.14
C GLY A 40 0.27 9.51 -1.65
N ILE A 41 0.78 8.34 -1.24
CA ILE A 41 0.61 7.84 0.12
C ILE A 41 1.85 8.17 0.96
N ARG A 42 1.62 8.87 2.07
CA ARG A 42 2.59 9.04 3.14
C ARG A 42 2.64 7.77 3.98
N PHE A 43 3.74 7.05 3.87
CA PHE A 43 3.98 5.81 4.61
C PHE A 43 3.88 6.04 6.13
N LEU A 44 3.22 5.13 6.86
CA LEU A 44 3.17 5.13 8.33
C LEU A 44 4.05 4.02 8.90
N LYS A 45 3.77 2.76 8.58
CA LYS A 45 4.41 1.59 9.20
C LYS A 45 4.45 0.40 8.26
N SER A 46 5.55 -0.36 8.34
CA SER A 46 5.73 -1.66 7.69
C SER A 46 5.35 -2.74 8.69
N GLU A 47 4.85 -3.88 8.20
CA GLU A 47 4.58 -5.08 8.99
C GLU A 47 3.71 -4.77 10.22
N TYR A 48 2.61 -4.04 10.04
CA TYR A 48 1.75 -3.61 11.15
C TYR A 48 0.95 -4.80 11.70
N VAL A 49 1.42 -5.35 12.81
CA VAL A 49 0.81 -6.50 13.49
C VAL A 49 -0.48 -6.09 14.20
N ILE A 50 -1.52 -6.87 13.95
CA ILE A 50 -2.82 -6.80 14.61
C ILE A 50 -3.12 -8.14 15.29
N THR A 51 -4.24 -8.23 16.02
CA THR A 51 -4.58 -9.43 16.80
C THR A 51 -4.57 -10.73 15.98
N ASN A 52 -5.06 -10.68 14.73
CA ASN A 52 -5.28 -11.85 13.89
C ASN A 52 -4.60 -11.72 12.52
N GLY A 53 -3.48 -11.00 12.44
CA GLY A 53 -2.80 -10.81 11.17
C GLY A 53 -1.75 -9.72 11.22
N ARG A 54 -1.30 -9.33 10.03
CA ARG A 54 -0.29 -8.31 9.84
C ARG A 54 -0.51 -7.67 8.49
N MET A 55 -0.70 -6.36 8.48
CA MET A 55 -0.74 -5.58 7.24
C MET A 55 0.69 -5.35 6.78
N ASP A 56 0.97 -5.56 5.49
CA ASP A 56 2.34 -5.43 4.98
C ASP A 56 2.81 -3.98 5.04
N SER A 57 1.98 -3.04 4.58
CA SER A 57 2.23 -1.61 4.76
C SER A 57 0.94 -0.85 5.07
N ILE A 58 1.06 0.21 5.89
CA ILE A 58 -0.03 1.13 6.17
C ILE A 58 0.44 2.58 6.00
N GLY A 59 -0.43 3.46 5.51
CA GLY A 59 -0.13 4.85 5.20
C GLY A 59 -1.37 5.76 5.17
N ILE A 60 -1.16 6.99 4.72
CA ILE A 60 -2.19 8.03 4.58
C ILE A 60 -2.11 8.64 3.17
N ASP A 61 -3.20 8.69 2.42
CA ASP A 61 -3.24 9.34 1.11
C ASP A 61 -3.20 10.89 1.19
N GLU A 62 -3.28 11.54 0.03
CA GLU A 62 -3.34 13.00 -0.11
C GLU A 62 -4.59 13.67 0.50
N ASN A 63 -5.68 12.91 0.70
CA ASN A 63 -6.93 13.37 1.30
C ASN A 63 -6.98 13.13 2.81
N ASN A 64 -5.91 12.58 3.38
CA ASN A 64 -5.82 12.13 4.76
C ASN A 64 -6.63 10.85 5.07
N CYS A 65 -6.95 10.05 4.06
CA CYS A 65 -7.59 8.75 4.22
C CYS A 65 -6.58 7.64 4.56
N PRO A 66 -6.91 6.71 5.47
CA PRO A 66 -6.10 5.52 5.73
C PRO A 66 -5.98 4.63 4.50
N VAL A 67 -4.75 4.15 4.23
CA VAL A 67 -4.49 3.20 3.14
C VAL A 67 -3.70 2.01 3.65
N ILE A 68 -4.16 0.81 3.30
CA ILE A 68 -3.44 -0.45 3.48
C ILE A 68 -2.86 -0.87 2.13
N VAL A 69 -1.62 -1.35 2.10
CA VAL A 69 -0.99 -1.91 0.89
C VAL A 69 -0.53 -3.33 1.17
N GLU A 70 -1.05 -4.28 0.40
CA GLU A 70 -0.77 -5.72 0.52
C GLU A 70 -0.06 -6.22 -0.73
N TYR A 71 0.93 -7.09 -0.58
CA TYR A 71 1.73 -7.61 -1.69
C TYR A 71 1.54 -9.12 -1.82
N LYS A 72 1.43 -9.63 -3.05
CA LYS A 72 1.51 -11.07 -3.31
C LYS A 72 2.28 -11.39 -4.58
N ARG A 73 3.25 -12.30 -4.46
CA ARG A 73 3.87 -12.91 -5.65
C ARG A 73 3.04 -14.05 -6.25
N SER A 74 2.38 -14.85 -5.42
CA SER A 74 1.70 -16.10 -5.80
C SER A 74 0.22 -15.86 -6.16
N SER A 75 -0.23 -16.48 -7.25
CA SER A 75 -1.62 -16.39 -7.73
C SER A 75 -2.63 -17.23 -6.94
N ASN A 76 -2.19 -18.02 -5.96
CA ASN A 76 -3.04 -19.02 -5.28
C ASN A 76 -3.62 -18.54 -3.94
N GLU A 77 -3.35 -17.29 -3.54
CA GLU A 77 -3.86 -16.73 -2.29
C GLU A 77 -4.83 -15.59 -2.56
N ASN A 78 -5.96 -15.59 -1.85
CA ASN A 78 -7.00 -14.58 -2.00
C ASN A 78 -6.60 -13.29 -1.25
N ILE A 79 -5.66 -12.54 -1.84
CA ILE A 79 -5.18 -11.24 -1.31
C ILE A 79 -6.32 -10.25 -1.10
N ILE A 80 -7.37 -10.33 -1.93
CA ILE A 80 -8.54 -9.46 -1.84
C ILE A 80 -9.26 -9.70 -0.50
N ASN A 81 -9.51 -10.96 -0.14
CA ASN A 81 -10.13 -11.28 1.14
C ASN A 81 -9.25 -10.87 2.34
N GLN A 82 -7.94 -11.01 2.23
CA GLN A 82 -7.00 -10.55 3.27
C GLN A 82 -7.06 -9.03 3.43
N GLY A 83 -7.01 -8.30 2.30
CA GLY A 83 -7.15 -6.86 2.26
C GLY A 83 -8.46 -6.38 2.87
N LEU A 84 -9.59 -6.98 2.47
CA LEU A 84 -10.92 -6.63 3.01
C LEU A 84 -11.02 -6.92 4.51
N PHE A 85 -10.48 -8.05 4.97
CA PHE A 85 -10.41 -8.35 6.40
C PHE A 85 -9.62 -7.28 7.18
N TYR A 86 -8.51 -6.79 6.63
CA TYR A 86 -7.73 -5.73 7.25
C TYR A 86 -8.43 -4.36 7.20
N LEU A 87 -9.17 -4.07 6.13
CA LEU A 87 -9.98 -2.86 6.05
C LEU A 87 -11.08 -2.86 7.11
N ASP A 88 -11.79 -3.98 7.28
CA ASP A 88 -12.82 -4.14 8.31
C ASP A 88 -12.21 -3.95 9.71
N TRP A 89 -11.07 -4.60 9.98
CA TRP A 89 -10.37 -4.42 11.25
C TRP A 89 -9.98 -2.95 11.50
N LEU A 90 -9.50 -2.25 10.47
CA LEU A 90 -9.07 -0.85 10.57
C LEU A 90 -10.25 0.08 10.88
N LEU A 91 -11.42 -0.18 10.29
CA LEU A 91 -12.65 0.55 10.54
C LEU A 91 -13.17 0.36 11.97
N ASP A 92 -13.00 -0.82 12.53
CA ASP A 92 -13.37 -1.13 13.93
C ASP A 92 -12.34 -0.61 14.95
N HIS A 93 -11.09 -0.34 14.52
CA HIS A 93 -9.97 0.03 15.38
C HIS A 93 -9.35 1.38 14.99
N LYS A 94 -10.19 2.39 14.75
CA LYS A 94 -9.74 3.75 14.36
C LYS A 94 -8.74 4.37 15.32
N ASP A 95 -8.92 4.14 16.62
CA ASP A 95 -8.02 4.63 17.66
C ASP A 95 -6.59 4.09 17.50
N ALA A 96 -6.45 2.84 17.05
CA ALA A 96 -5.13 2.25 16.79
C ALA A 96 -4.42 2.94 15.62
N PHE A 97 -5.17 3.30 14.57
CA PHE A 97 -4.64 4.10 13.46
C PHE A 97 -4.28 5.52 13.90
N HIS A 98 -5.15 6.16 14.69
CA HIS A 98 -4.88 7.48 15.27
C HIS A 98 -3.60 7.49 16.10
N MET A 99 -3.32 6.43 16.86
CA MET A 99 -2.06 6.29 17.58
C MET A 99 -0.86 6.18 16.62
N LEU A 100 -0.95 5.43 15.52
CA LEU A 100 0.11 5.38 14.51
C LEU A 100 0.39 6.77 13.90
N VAL A 101 -0.66 7.53 13.62
CA VAL A 101 -0.54 8.90 13.09
C VAL A 101 0.11 9.81 14.13
N ALA A 102 -0.33 9.74 15.39
CA ALA A 102 0.21 10.54 16.47
C ALA A 102 1.70 10.23 16.73
N GLU A 103 2.07 8.95 16.74
CA GLU A 103 3.46 8.50 16.92
C GLU A 103 4.38 9.03 15.81
N LYS A 104 3.89 9.12 14.58
CA LYS A 104 4.72 9.53 13.44
C LYS A 104 4.72 11.03 13.15
N TYR A 105 3.56 11.67 13.27
CA TYR A 105 3.35 13.06 12.84
C TYR A 105 2.90 14.01 13.95
N GLY A 106 2.46 13.49 15.10
CA GLY A 106 1.94 14.29 16.21
C GLY A 106 0.42 14.22 16.36
N TYR A 107 -0.05 14.44 17.58
CA TYR A 107 -1.48 14.33 17.93
C TYR A 107 -2.38 15.32 17.18
N GLU A 108 -1.84 16.47 16.79
CA GLU A 108 -2.55 17.50 16.02
C GLU A 108 -2.92 17.06 14.60
N TYR A 109 -2.24 16.05 14.05
CA TYR A 109 -2.54 15.49 12.74
C TYR A 109 -3.69 14.48 12.77
N VAL A 110 -3.97 13.88 13.94
CA VAL A 110 -5.03 12.89 14.13
C VAL A 110 -6.41 13.43 13.74
N ARG A 111 -6.68 14.69 14.08
CA ARG A 111 -7.97 15.36 13.77
C ARG A 111 -8.23 15.57 12.28
N ASN A 112 -7.19 15.45 11.46
CA ASN A 112 -7.29 15.63 10.01
C ASN A 112 -7.54 14.31 9.27
N ILE A 113 -7.50 13.17 9.97
CA ILE A 113 -7.73 11.87 9.34
C ILE A 113 -9.17 11.77 8.87
N ASP A 114 -9.34 11.53 7.57
CA ASP A 114 -10.63 11.33 6.93
C ASP A 114 -10.93 9.83 6.84
N TRP A 115 -12.11 9.44 7.32
CA TRP A 115 -12.58 8.05 7.26
C TRP A 115 -13.65 7.84 6.18
N SER A 116 -13.85 8.82 5.31
CA SER A 116 -14.84 8.77 4.23
C SER A 116 -14.51 7.72 3.16
N ALA A 117 -13.22 7.48 2.92
CA ALA A 117 -12.76 6.58 1.87
C ALA A 117 -11.44 5.83 2.20
N PRO A 118 -11.35 5.09 3.33
CA PRO A 118 -10.22 4.21 3.57
C PRO A 118 -10.18 3.12 2.50
N CYS A 119 -9.00 2.74 2.05
CA CYS A 119 -8.86 1.81 0.93
C CYS A 119 -7.73 0.80 1.11
N VAL A 120 -7.75 -0.22 0.25
CA VAL A 120 -6.71 -1.25 0.18
C VAL A 120 -6.16 -1.28 -1.24
N ILE A 121 -4.84 -1.22 -1.36
CA ILE A 121 -4.13 -1.42 -2.63
C ILE A 121 -3.50 -2.81 -2.59
N CYS A 122 -3.92 -3.68 -3.51
CA CYS A 122 -3.33 -5.00 -3.69
C CYS A 122 -2.32 -4.97 -4.84
N ILE A 123 -1.06 -5.32 -4.58
CA ILE A 123 -0.01 -5.40 -5.59
C ILE A 123 0.34 -6.87 -5.82
N ALA A 124 -0.03 -7.40 -6.99
CA ALA A 124 0.23 -8.79 -7.34
C ALA A 124 0.70 -8.96 -8.78
N SER A 125 1.42 -10.06 -9.03
CA SER A 125 1.87 -10.44 -10.39
C SER A 125 0.70 -10.80 -11.31
N ASN A 126 -0.38 -11.34 -10.75
CA ASN A 126 -1.61 -11.67 -11.44
C ASN A 126 -2.78 -11.78 -10.44
N PHE A 127 -4.01 -11.55 -10.91
CA PHE A 127 -5.23 -11.78 -10.15
C PHE A 127 -6.04 -12.88 -10.83
N THR A 128 -6.34 -13.96 -10.11
CA THR A 128 -7.29 -14.97 -10.60
C THR A 128 -8.71 -14.45 -10.40
N ARG A 129 -9.59 -14.71 -11.37
CA ARG A 129 -11.04 -14.48 -11.23
C ARG A 129 -11.70 -15.57 -10.40
#